data_AF-A0AAD6I2X3-F1
#
_entry.id   AF-A0AAD6I2X3-F1
#
_cell.length_a   1.000
_cell.length_b   1.000
_cell.length_c   1.000
_cell.angle_alpha   90.00
_cell.angle_beta   90.00
_cell.angle_gamma   90.00
#
_symmetry.space_group_name_H-M   'P 1'
#
loop_
_entity.id
_entity.type
_entity.pdbx_description
1 polymer ?
#
loop_
_entity_poly.entity_id
_entity_poly.type
_entity_poly.pdbx_seq_one_letter_code
_entity_poly.pdbx_strand_id
1 'polypeptide(L)'
;MEATLLPFLHAIEPLKHMPRTGWLRTIQNPESVAAHSFRVAILAMLAPEHLDLDRAKCIQMALIHDLAESVIGDIPTFAKVPKQRKYEMERNGFQYLENLLRTYNSKKAEEISELWLEYEKGDTPEAQWVREMDKFECLVQAHEYEQRTFGEKDLNEFQGLSAKIHSDEAREWAKFLSREREDHLAKREKPLPIIFITGDPMACEMVASYVSEKLSLSHISVNKMLTEKAQDPEYRHHGILERCLERRFEVPASLIVELLENEIKAVGGRSWAIISGFPNGTEQLAEFQKKVSISARLHNIKDDTDLI
;
A
#
# COMPACT_ATOMS: atom_id res chain seq x y z
N MET A 1 -35.50 -23.21 -12.36
CA MET A 1 -34.97 -21.99 -11.70
C MET A 1 -34.88 -20.92 -12.75
N GLU A 2 -35.27 -19.69 -12.42
CA GLU A 2 -35.07 -18.54 -13.30
C GLU A 2 -33.56 -18.32 -13.50
N ALA A 3 -33.11 -18.12 -14.74
CA ALA A 3 -31.70 -17.91 -15.05
C ALA A 3 -31.27 -16.54 -14.50
N THR A 4 -30.42 -16.53 -13.48
CA THR A 4 -30.00 -15.30 -12.79
C THR A 4 -28.54 -15.35 -12.37
N LEU A 5 -27.88 -14.19 -12.39
CA LEU A 5 -26.50 -14.01 -11.95
C LEU A 5 -26.35 -13.99 -10.41
N LEU A 6 -27.46 -13.82 -9.67
CA LEU A 6 -27.42 -13.60 -8.21
C LEU A 6 -26.71 -14.71 -7.40
N PRO A 7 -26.93 -16.02 -7.66
CA PRO A 7 -26.23 -17.08 -6.93
C PRO A 7 -24.71 -16.98 -7.06
N PHE A 8 -24.21 -16.67 -8.27
CA PHE A 8 -22.78 -16.47 -8.50
C PHE A 8 -22.26 -15.26 -7.72
N LEU A 9 -22.97 -14.13 -7.74
CA LEU A 9 -22.55 -12.93 -6.98
C LEU A 9 -22.54 -13.18 -5.47
N HIS A 10 -23.53 -13.90 -4.93
CA HIS A 10 -23.54 -14.29 -3.53
C HIS A 10 -22.39 -15.24 -3.18
N ALA A 11 -22.00 -16.12 -4.10
CA ALA A 11 -20.92 -17.08 -3.88
C ALA A 11 -19.53 -16.43 -3.83
N ILE A 12 -19.31 -15.29 -4.52
CA ILE A 12 -18.02 -14.59 -4.53
C ILE A 12 -17.95 -13.43 -3.51
N GLU A 13 -19.09 -13.02 -2.94
CA GLU A 13 -19.18 -11.99 -1.91
C GLU A 13 -18.21 -12.19 -0.73
N PRO A 14 -17.99 -13.43 -0.21
CA PRO A 14 -17.08 -13.66 0.91
C PRO A 14 -15.66 -13.11 0.71
N LEU A 15 -15.18 -12.99 -0.54
CA LEU A 15 -13.84 -12.45 -0.85
C LEU A 15 -13.63 -11.02 -0.35
N LYS A 16 -14.71 -10.23 -0.20
CA LYS A 16 -14.65 -8.87 0.34
C LYS A 16 -14.20 -8.82 1.79
N HIS A 17 -14.54 -9.87 2.54
CA HIS A 17 -14.36 -9.95 3.98
C HIS A 17 -13.35 -11.02 4.39
N MET A 18 -12.96 -11.90 3.48
CA MET A 18 -11.99 -12.96 3.72
C MET A 18 -10.59 -12.36 3.88
N PRO A 19 -10.00 -12.35 5.08
CA PRO A 19 -8.63 -11.87 5.27
C PRO A 19 -7.65 -12.78 4.54
N ARG A 20 -6.60 -12.19 3.98
CA ARG A 20 -5.47 -12.95 3.45
C ARG A 20 -4.76 -13.70 4.60
N THR A 21 -4.92 -15.02 4.65
CA THR A 21 -4.54 -15.88 5.79
C THR A 21 -3.05 -15.83 6.10
N GLY A 22 -2.22 -15.56 5.08
CA GLY A 22 -0.78 -15.37 5.23
C GLY A 22 -0.42 -14.33 6.30
N TRP A 23 -1.19 -13.25 6.44
CA TRP A 23 -0.91 -12.14 7.33
C TRP A 23 -1.39 -12.33 8.77
N LEU A 24 -2.42 -13.15 9.00
CA LEU A 24 -3.12 -13.27 10.29
C LEU A 24 -2.23 -13.71 11.47
N ARG A 25 -1.05 -14.28 11.21
CA ARG A 25 -0.07 -14.61 12.26
C ARG A 25 0.54 -13.37 12.91
N THR A 26 0.57 -12.25 12.19
CA THR A 26 1.38 -11.08 12.53
C THR A 26 0.57 -9.78 12.49
N ILE A 27 -0.41 -9.68 11.60
CA ILE A 27 -1.22 -8.50 11.34
C ILE A 27 -2.65 -8.75 11.81
N GLN A 28 -3.16 -7.85 12.67
CA GLN A 28 -4.51 -7.99 13.25
C GLN A 28 -5.63 -7.72 12.24
N ASN A 29 -5.48 -6.68 11.42
CA ASN A 29 -6.46 -6.26 10.41
C ASN A 29 -5.81 -6.30 9.02
N PRO A 30 -5.60 -7.50 8.46
CA PRO A 30 -5.02 -7.61 7.13
C PRO A 30 -6.02 -7.24 6.04
N GLU A 31 -5.51 -7.07 4.82
CA GLU A 31 -6.31 -6.92 3.61
C GLU A 31 -7.18 -8.15 3.37
N SER A 32 -8.23 -7.97 2.57
CA SER A 32 -9.02 -9.08 2.07
C SER A 32 -8.48 -9.62 0.73
N VAL A 33 -8.88 -10.84 0.36
CA VAL A 33 -8.54 -11.44 -0.94
C VAL A 33 -8.99 -10.54 -2.10
N ALA A 34 -10.15 -9.89 -1.99
CA ALA A 34 -10.61 -8.94 -2.99
C ALA A 34 -9.73 -7.69 -3.08
N ALA A 35 -9.20 -7.19 -1.95
CA ALA A 35 -8.29 -6.03 -1.95
C ALA A 35 -6.95 -6.37 -2.63
N HIS A 36 -6.40 -7.55 -2.35
CA HIS A 36 -5.23 -8.10 -3.03
C HIS A 36 -5.49 -8.19 -4.55
N SER A 37 -6.55 -8.90 -4.97
CA SER A 37 -6.91 -9.09 -6.38
C SER A 37 -7.10 -7.77 -7.13
N PHE A 38 -7.66 -6.75 -6.46
CA PHE A 38 -7.77 -5.41 -7.03
C PHE A 38 -6.40 -4.81 -7.38
N ARG A 39 -5.43 -4.84 -6.46
CA ARG A 39 -4.11 -4.26 -6.72
C ARG A 39 -3.31 -5.10 -7.74
N VAL A 40 -3.47 -6.42 -7.77
CA VAL A 40 -2.92 -7.27 -8.83
C VAL A 40 -3.50 -6.90 -10.21
N ALA A 41 -4.79 -6.61 -10.30
CA ALA A 41 -5.41 -6.15 -11.55
C ALA A 41 -4.90 -4.77 -11.99
N ILE A 42 -4.62 -3.85 -11.04
CA ILE A 42 -3.97 -2.58 -11.35
C ILE A 42 -2.54 -2.81 -11.87
N LEU A 43 -1.76 -3.71 -11.26
CA LEU A 43 -0.43 -4.05 -11.76
C LEU A 43 -0.48 -4.68 -13.17
N ALA A 44 -1.46 -5.55 -13.43
CA ALA A 44 -1.69 -6.11 -14.76
C ALA A 44 -2.04 -5.02 -15.80
N MET A 45 -2.82 -4.02 -15.42
CA MET A 45 -3.15 -2.87 -16.27
C MET A 45 -1.92 -2.01 -16.59
N LEU A 46 -0.98 -1.91 -15.65
CA LEU A 46 0.25 -1.13 -15.77
C LEU A 46 1.40 -1.90 -16.44
N ALA A 47 1.13 -3.07 -17.03
CA ALA A 47 2.12 -3.83 -17.78
C ALA A 47 2.79 -2.96 -18.86
N PRO A 48 4.13 -2.92 -18.93
CA PRO A 48 4.86 -2.17 -19.94
C PRO A 48 4.49 -2.58 -21.38
N GLU A 49 4.42 -1.61 -22.29
CA GLU A 49 3.94 -1.84 -23.66
C GLU A 49 4.83 -2.78 -24.47
N HIS A 50 6.13 -2.80 -24.18
CA HIS A 50 7.10 -3.64 -24.91
C HIS A 50 7.01 -5.13 -24.55
N LEU A 51 6.23 -5.50 -23.53
CA LEU A 51 5.96 -6.91 -23.21
C LEU A 51 4.94 -7.56 -24.15
N ASP A 52 4.25 -6.77 -24.99
CA ASP A 52 3.28 -7.23 -26.00
C ASP A 52 2.20 -8.18 -25.42
N LEU A 53 1.75 -7.90 -24.19
CA LEU A 53 0.73 -8.69 -23.49
C LEU A 53 -0.68 -8.22 -23.85
N ASP A 54 -1.64 -9.14 -23.93
CA ASP A 54 -3.06 -8.78 -23.87
C ASP A 54 -3.42 -8.28 -22.46
N ARG A 55 -3.28 -6.97 -22.24
CA ARG A 55 -3.58 -6.32 -20.95
C ARG A 55 -5.02 -6.56 -20.49
N ALA A 56 -5.99 -6.61 -21.40
CA ALA A 56 -7.38 -6.85 -21.04
C ALA A 56 -7.56 -8.28 -20.51
N LYS A 57 -6.84 -9.26 -21.09
CA LYS A 57 -6.79 -10.62 -20.59
C LYS A 57 -6.06 -10.71 -19.25
N CYS A 58 -4.91 -10.04 -19.08
CA CYS A 58 -4.19 -10.01 -17.80
C CYS A 58 -5.05 -9.45 -16.66
N ILE A 59 -5.79 -8.35 -16.90
CA ILE A 59 -6.70 -7.76 -15.91
C ILE A 59 -7.81 -8.75 -15.54
N GLN A 60 -8.45 -9.37 -16.54
CA GLN A 60 -9.49 -10.37 -16.28
C GLN A 60 -8.93 -11.55 -15.48
N MET A 61 -7.74 -12.04 -15.84
CA MET A 61 -7.08 -13.14 -15.15
C MET A 61 -6.77 -12.79 -13.69
N ALA A 62 -6.21 -11.60 -13.44
CA ALA A 62 -5.96 -11.09 -12.10
C ALA A 62 -7.23 -10.98 -11.25
N LEU A 63 -8.37 -10.62 -11.82
CA LEU A 63 -9.64 -10.53 -11.09
C LEU A 63 -10.24 -11.89 -10.72
N ILE A 64 -9.86 -12.98 -11.40
CA ILE A 64 -10.45 -14.30 -11.20
C ILE A 64 -9.51 -15.34 -10.57
N HIS A 65 -8.21 -15.07 -10.49
CA HIS A 65 -7.22 -16.09 -10.13
C HIS A 65 -7.50 -16.73 -8.76
N ASP A 66 -7.87 -15.91 -7.77
CA ASP A 66 -8.23 -16.34 -6.42
C ASP A 66 -9.75 -16.52 -6.20
N LEU A 67 -10.56 -16.57 -7.27
CA LEU A 67 -12.02 -16.61 -7.12
C LEU A 67 -12.49 -17.88 -6.37
N ALA A 68 -11.77 -19.00 -6.53
CA ALA A 68 -12.04 -20.26 -5.84
C ALA A 68 -11.93 -20.13 -4.31
N GLU A 69 -11.16 -19.16 -3.80
CA GLU A 69 -10.99 -18.92 -2.36
C GLU A 69 -12.31 -18.52 -1.69
N SER A 70 -13.29 -17.99 -2.44
CA SER A 70 -14.61 -17.69 -1.91
C SER A 70 -15.35 -18.94 -1.39
N VAL A 71 -14.96 -20.11 -1.89
CA VAL A 71 -15.56 -21.41 -1.55
C VAL A 71 -14.67 -22.20 -0.59
N ILE A 72 -13.35 -22.22 -0.83
CA ILE A 72 -12.41 -23.09 -0.11
C ILE A 72 -11.55 -22.36 0.94
N GLY A 73 -11.58 -21.02 0.97
CA GLY A 73 -10.73 -20.16 1.79
C GLY A 73 -9.33 -19.92 1.20
N ASP A 74 -8.66 -18.84 1.61
CA ASP A 74 -7.23 -18.61 1.35
C ASP A 74 -6.40 -19.63 2.14
N ILE A 75 -5.91 -20.67 1.44
CA ILE A 75 -5.06 -21.73 2.01
C ILE A 75 -3.60 -21.23 2.01
N PRO A 76 -3.04 -20.94 3.19
CA PRO A 76 -1.71 -20.35 3.27
C PRO A 76 -0.62 -21.43 3.14
N THR A 77 0.58 -21.01 2.74
CA THR A 77 1.74 -21.91 2.57
C THR A 77 2.12 -22.67 3.85
N PHE A 78 1.96 -22.04 5.02
CA PHE A 78 2.27 -22.68 6.31
C PHE A 78 1.29 -23.78 6.73
N ALA A 79 0.13 -23.91 6.06
CA ALA A 79 -0.79 -25.03 6.26
C ALA A 79 -0.22 -26.36 5.73
N LYS A 80 0.90 -26.33 4.97
CA LYS A 80 1.61 -27.49 4.44
C LYS A 80 0.71 -28.46 3.64
N VAL A 81 -0.37 -27.94 3.05
CA VAL A 81 -1.22 -28.70 2.13
C VAL A 81 -0.40 -29.02 0.87
N PRO A 82 -0.31 -30.30 0.44
CA PRO A 82 0.41 -30.66 -0.78
C PRO A 82 -0.13 -29.90 -1.99
N LYS A 83 0.75 -29.45 -2.89
CA LYS A 83 0.38 -28.64 -4.07
C LYS A 83 -0.77 -29.28 -4.88
N GLN A 84 -0.69 -30.59 -5.11
CA GLN A 84 -1.71 -31.33 -5.84
C GLN A 84 -3.08 -31.27 -5.16
N ARG A 85 -3.11 -31.44 -3.82
CA ARG A 85 -4.35 -31.38 -3.05
C ARG A 85 -4.92 -29.96 -3.01
N LYS A 86 -4.06 -28.94 -2.91
CA LYS A 86 -4.47 -27.54 -2.98
C LYS A 86 -5.15 -27.25 -4.33
N TYR A 87 -4.51 -27.63 -5.43
CA TYR A 87 -5.06 -27.51 -6.77
C TYR A 87 -6.42 -28.23 -6.93
N GLU A 88 -6.56 -29.45 -6.42
CA GLU A 88 -7.83 -30.18 -6.46
C GLU A 88 -8.96 -29.47 -5.69
N MET A 89 -8.63 -28.90 -4.53
CA MET A 89 -9.58 -28.11 -3.74
C MET A 89 -10.01 -26.86 -4.49
N GLU A 90 -9.06 -26.08 -5.01
CA GLU A 90 -9.33 -24.87 -5.79
C GLU A 90 -10.12 -25.19 -7.06
N ARG A 91 -9.78 -26.27 -7.76
CA ARG A 91 -10.52 -26.74 -8.94
C ARG A 91 -11.98 -27.06 -8.61
N ASN A 92 -12.23 -27.75 -7.50
CA ASN A 92 -13.60 -28.06 -7.07
C ASN A 92 -14.38 -26.79 -6.68
N GLY A 93 -13.73 -25.85 -5.97
CA GLY A 93 -14.32 -24.56 -5.62
C GLY A 93 -14.67 -23.74 -6.87
N PHE A 94 -13.75 -23.68 -7.83
CA PHE A 94 -13.96 -22.98 -9.10
C PHE A 94 -15.07 -23.63 -9.92
N GLN A 95 -15.12 -24.97 -9.99
CA GLN A 95 -16.17 -25.69 -10.71
C GLN A 95 -17.56 -25.43 -10.12
N TYR A 96 -17.67 -25.24 -8.81
CA TYR A 96 -18.92 -24.81 -8.18
C TYR A 96 -19.35 -23.43 -8.69
N LEU A 97 -18.44 -22.45 -8.72
CA LEU A 97 -18.71 -21.10 -9.24
C LEU A 97 -19.07 -21.12 -10.74
N GLU A 98 -18.34 -21.91 -11.53
CA GLU A 98 -18.59 -22.12 -12.95
C GLU A 98 -20.01 -22.64 -13.19
N ASN A 99 -20.45 -23.65 -12.41
CA ASN A 99 -21.79 -24.22 -12.52
C ASN A 99 -22.88 -23.20 -12.20
N LEU A 100 -22.68 -22.34 -11.18
CA LEU A 100 -23.62 -21.26 -10.88
C LEU A 100 -23.72 -20.29 -12.05
N LEU A 101 -22.59 -19.85 -12.61
CA LEU A 101 -22.56 -18.92 -13.72
C LEU A 101 -23.14 -19.52 -15.01
N ARG A 102 -22.93 -20.82 -15.24
CA ARG A 102 -23.45 -21.56 -16.40
C ARG A 102 -24.98 -21.54 -16.46
N THR A 103 -25.67 -21.43 -15.32
CA THR A 103 -27.14 -21.27 -15.30
C THR A 103 -27.64 -19.95 -15.89
N TYR A 104 -26.79 -18.93 -15.90
CA TYR A 104 -27.07 -17.59 -16.44
C TYR A 104 -26.46 -17.42 -17.85
N ASN A 105 -25.19 -17.79 -18.03
CA ASN A 105 -24.47 -17.64 -19.29
C ASN A 105 -23.38 -18.71 -19.41
N SER A 106 -23.66 -19.77 -20.18
CA SER A 106 -22.73 -20.89 -20.39
C SER A 106 -21.43 -20.47 -21.06
N LYS A 107 -21.49 -19.60 -22.07
CA LYS A 107 -20.31 -19.12 -22.78
C LYS A 107 -19.37 -18.35 -21.85
N LYS A 108 -19.91 -17.46 -21.02
CA LYS A 108 -19.10 -16.70 -20.06
C LYS A 108 -18.51 -17.59 -18.95
N ALA A 109 -19.22 -18.64 -18.55
CA ALA A 109 -18.69 -19.64 -17.61
C ALA A 109 -17.48 -20.40 -18.19
N GLU A 110 -17.55 -20.77 -19.47
CA GLU A 110 -16.44 -21.41 -20.18
C GLU A 110 -15.23 -20.47 -20.32
N GLU A 111 -15.46 -19.22 -20.77
CA GLU A 111 -14.40 -18.20 -20.89
C GLU A 111 -13.64 -17.98 -19.55
N ILE A 112 -14.36 -17.89 -18.43
CA ILE A 112 -13.76 -17.69 -17.10
C ILE A 112 -13.03 -18.95 -16.61
N SER A 113 -13.56 -20.14 -16.89
CA SER A 113 -12.92 -21.43 -16.54
C SER A 113 -11.62 -21.65 -17.32
N GLU A 114 -11.60 -21.32 -18.60
CA GLU A 114 -10.39 -21.36 -19.44
C GLU A 114 -9.32 -20.39 -18.93
N LEU A 115 -9.73 -19.17 -18.57
CA LEU A 115 -8.80 -18.16 -18.07
C LEU A 115 -8.19 -18.53 -16.71
N TRP A 116 -8.97 -19.13 -15.81
CA TRP A 116 -8.47 -19.64 -14.53
C TRP A 116 -7.52 -20.82 -14.73
N LEU A 117 -7.87 -21.76 -15.63
CA LEU A 117 -6.99 -22.87 -16.00
C LEU A 117 -5.65 -22.40 -16.59
N GLU A 118 -5.69 -21.36 -17.41
CA GLU A 118 -4.50 -20.77 -18.01
C GLU A 118 -3.57 -20.18 -16.93
N TYR A 119 -4.12 -19.45 -15.95
CA TYR A 119 -3.39 -18.94 -14.79
C TYR A 119 -2.72 -20.07 -13.99
N GLU A 120 -3.48 -21.12 -13.66
CA GLU A 120 -2.99 -22.24 -12.88
C GLU A 120 -1.82 -22.96 -13.56
N LYS A 121 -1.95 -23.17 -14.88
CA LYS A 121 -0.91 -23.76 -15.72
C LYS A 121 0.33 -22.87 -15.74
N GLY A 122 0.16 -21.57 -16.02
CA GLY A 122 1.23 -20.58 -16.03
C GLY A 122 2.19 -20.70 -17.21
N ASP A 123 1.70 -21.20 -18.34
CA ASP A 123 2.52 -21.41 -19.55
C ASP A 123 2.51 -20.22 -20.51
N THR A 124 1.48 -19.37 -20.44
CA THR A 124 1.34 -18.20 -21.33
C THR A 124 2.05 -16.98 -20.76
N PRO A 125 2.49 -16.04 -21.62
CA PRO A 125 3.09 -14.79 -21.17
C PRO A 125 2.17 -14.01 -20.20
N GLU A 126 0.87 -13.95 -20.48
CA GLU A 126 -0.10 -13.28 -19.63
C GLU A 126 -0.20 -13.95 -18.25
N ALA A 127 -0.27 -15.29 -18.21
CA ALA A 127 -0.33 -16.03 -16.95
C ALA A 127 0.96 -15.90 -16.14
N GLN A 128 2.12 -15.93 -16.79
CA GLN A 128 3.41 -15.72 -16.14
C GLN A 128 3.49 -14.32 -15.54
N TRP A 129 3.10 -13.29 -16.30
CA TRP A 129 3.07 -11.92 -15.82
C TRP A 129 2.14 -11.74 -14.62
N VAL A 130 0.89 -12.20 -14.70
CA VAL A 130 -0.08 -12.07 -13.59
C VAL A 130 0.40 -12.81 -12.34
N ARG A 131 1.01 -13.99 -12.49
CA ARG A 131 1.62 -14.72 -11.37
C ARG A 131 2.79 -13.98 -10.75
N GLU A 132 3.60 -13.26 -11.53
CA GLU A 132 4.67 -12.42 -10.98
C GLU A 132 4.11 -11.21 -10.25
N MET A 133 3.05 -10.59 -10.79
CA MET A 133 2.37 -9.46 -10.16
C MET A 133 1.69 -9.84 -8.85
N ASP A 134 1.06 -11.01 -8.75
CA ASP A 134 0.54 -11.58 -7.48
C ASP A 134 1.64 -11.58 -6.39
N LYS A 135 2.83 -12.11 -6.73
CA LYS A 135 3.96 -12.17 -5.79
C LYS A 135 4.53 -10.79 -5.46
N PHE A 136 4.65 -9.94 -6.47
CA PHE A 136 5.17 -8.58 -6.30
C PHE A 136 4.23 -7.75 -5.41
N GLU A 137 2.92 -7.87 -5.62
CA GLU A 137 1.90 -7.23 -4.78
C GLU A 137 2.05 -7.65 -3.32
N CYS A 138 2.21 -8.96 -3.07
CA CYS A 138 2.40 -9.48 -1.72
C CYS A 138 3.68 -8.92 -1.06
N LEU A 139 4.78 -8.75 -1.82
CA LEU A 139 6.00 -8.10 -1.32
C LEU A 139 5.77 -6.63 -0.95
N VAL A 140 5.07 -5.89 -1.82
CA VAL A 140 4.70 -4.48 -1.56
C VAL A 140 3.85 -4.40 -0.29
N GLN A 141 2.86 -5.28 -0.15
CA GLN A 141 1.99 -5.30 1.02
C GLN A 141 2.75 -5.62 2.32
N ALA A 142 3.72 -6.55 2.27
CA ALA A 142 4.59 -6.84 3.40
C ALA A 142 5.35 -5.57 3.83
N HIS A 143 5.99 -4.88 2.89
CA HIS A 143 6.70 -3.65 3.18
C HIS A 143 5.78 -2.56 3.78
N GLU A 144 4.58 -2.37 3.22
CA GLU A 144 3.62 -1.41 3.75
C GLU A 144 3.13 -1.76 5.16
N TYR A 145 3.00 -3.05 5.50
CA TYR A 145 2.67 -3.46 6.87
C TYR A 145 3.83 -3.25 7.84
N GLU A 146 5.07 -3.50 7.41
CA GLU A 146 6.25 -3.14 8.19
C GLU A 146 6.23 -1.64 8.48
N GLN A 147 5.99 -0.79 7.48
CA GLN A 147 5.86 0.65 7.69
C GLN A 147 4.72 1.00 8.67
N ARG A 148 3.52 0.42 8.51
CA ARG A 148 2.36 0.69 9.40
C ARG A 148 2.59 0.24 10.84
N THR A 149 3.37 -0.80 11.04
CA THR A 149 3.73 -1.32 12.36
C THR A 149 5.01 -0.69 12.89
N PHE A 150 5.51 0.37 12.23
CA PHE A 150 6.78 1.03 12.57
C PHE A 150 7.96 0.05 12.62
N GLY A 151 7.86 -1.05 11.86
CA GLY A 151 8.74 -2.19 11.78
C GLY A 151 8.77 -3.08 13.03
N GLU A 152 7.83 -2.94 13.98
CA GLU A 152 7.71 -3.86 15.13
C GLU A 152 7.44 -5.29 14.66
N LYS A 153 6.75 -5.43 13.53
CA LYS A 153 6.56 -6.70 12.85
C LYS A 153 7.61 -6.83 11.76
N ASP A 154 8.46 -7.85 11.87
CA ASP A 154 9.36 -8.26 10.79
C ASP A 154 8.63 -9.25 9.88
N LEU A 155 8.43 -8.87 8.62
CA LEU A 155 7.79 -9.70 7.60
C LEU A 155 8.83 -10.26 6.61
N ASN A 156 10.06 -10.49 7.08
CA ASN A 156 11.14 -11.07 6.27
C ASN A 156 10.78 -12.45 5.66
N GLU A 157 9.86 -13.20 6.27
CA GLU A 157 9.39 -14.50 5.76
C GLU A 157 8.76 -14.41 4.35
N PHE A 158 8.26 -13.25 3.95
CA PHE A 158 7.67 -13.01 2.63
C PHE A 158 8.71 -12.71 1.54
N GLN A 159 9.94 -12.32 1.93
CA GLN A 159 10.96 -11.84 0.99
C GLN A 159 11.44 -12.91 0.00
N GLY A 160 11.24 -14.19 0.34
CA GLY A 160 11.52 -15.32 -0.55
C GLY A 160 10.66 -15.34 -1.83
N LEU A 161 9.57 -14.57 -1.89
CA LEU A 161 8.78 -14.41 -3.12
C LEU A 161 9.54 -13.73 -4.25
N SER A 162 10.51 -12.87 -3.94
CA SER A 162 11.34 -12.17 -4.93
C SER A 162 12.08 -13.13 -5.87
N ALA A 163 12.47 -14.31 -5.38
CA ALA A 163 13.14 -15.34 -6.17
C ALA A 163 12.25 -15.98 -7.26
N LYS A 164 10.93 -15.75 -7.20
CA LYS A 164 9.93 -16.26 -8.14
C LYS A 164 9.43 -15.20 -9.13
N ILE A 165 10.12 -14.06 -9.19
CA ILE A 165 9.90 -12.97 -10.15
C ILE A 165 11.01 -13.07 -11.19
N HIS A 166 10.64 -13.23 -12.46
CA HIS A 166 11.56 -13.59 -13.52
C HIS A 166 11.61 -12.58 -14.68
N SER A 167 10.55 -11.83 -14.94
CA SER A 167 10.61 -10.71 -15.89
C SER A 167 11.66 -9.68 -15.47
N ASP A 168 12.33 -9.05 -16.44
CA ASP A 168 13.37 -8.06 -16.15
C ASP A 168 12.77 -6.83 -15.44
N GLU A 169 11.60 -6.40 -15.88
CA GLU A 169 10.87 -5.23 -15.37
C GLU A 169 10.47 -5.44 -13.91
N ALA A 170 9.80 -6.56 -13.59
CA ALA A 170 9.37 -6.82 -12.22
C ALA A 170 10.57 -7.09 -11.29
N ARG A 171 11.68 -7.66 -11.80
CA ARG A 171 12.93 -7.78 -11.05
C ARG A 171 13.51 -6.42 -10.70
N GLU A 172 13.45 -5.43 -11.59
CA GLU A 172 13.87 -4.07 -11.26
C GLU A 172 12.98 -3.44 -10.19
N TRP A 173 11.65 -3.57 -10.31
CA TRP A 173 10.72 -3.07 -9.29
C TRP A 173 10.96 -3.72 -7.92
N ALA A 174 11.17 -5.04 -7.88
CA ALA A 174 11.49 -5.76 -6.65
C ALA A 174 12.81 -5.28 -6.01
N LYS A 175 13.83 -4.93 -6.83
CA LYS A 175 15.09 -4.35 -6.32
C LYS A 175 14.86 -2.96 -5.72
N PHE A 176 14.05 -2.12 -6.35
CA PHE A 176 13.70 -0.82 -5.78
C PHE A 176 12.98 -0.97 -4.44
N LEU A 177 11.98 -1.85 -4.37
CA LEU A 177 11.27 -2.15 -3.12
C LEU A 177 12.20 -2.69 -2.02
N SER A 178 13.16 -3.55 -2.37
CA SER A 178 14.15 -4.05 -1.41
C SER A 178 14.99 -2.92 -0.81
N ARG A 179 15.42 -1.96 -1.63
CA ARG A 179 16.17 -0.79 -1.16
C ARG A 179 15.31 0.10 -0.26
N GLU A 180 14.05 0.35 -0.63
CA GLU A 180 13.12 1.10 0.22
C GLU A 180 12.93 0.44 1.59
N ARG A 181 12.83 -0.90 1.61
CA ARG A 181 12.75 -1.69 2.84
C ARG A 181 14.03 -1.59 3.68
N GLU A 182 15.21 -1.74 3.07
CA GLU A 182 16.50 -1.61 3.75
C GLU A 182 16.67 -0.21 4.36
N ASP A 183 16.38 0.83 3.61
CA ASP A 183 16.42 2.23 4.08
C ASP A 183 15.44 2.46 5.24
N HIS A 184 14.23 1.92 5.15
CA HIS A 184 13.24 1.99 6.22
C HIS A 184 13.76 1.34 7.51
N LEU A 185 14.38 0.16 7.41
CA LEU A 185 14.94 -0.53 8.58
C LEU A 185 16.17 0.21 9.15
N ALA A 186 17.04 0.75 8.30
CA ALA A 186 18.25 1.49 8.72
C ALA A 186 17.93 2.81 9.43
N LYS A 187 16.89 3.55 8.99
CA LYS A 187 16.44 4.80 9.64
C LYS A 187 16.08 4.62 11.13
N ARG A 188 15.81 3.40 11.57
CA ARG A 188 15.41 3.07 12.95
C ARG A 188 16.56 3.15 13.95
N GLU A 189 17.82 3.16 13.49
CA GLU A 189 18.98 3.22 14.38
C GLU A 189 19.27 4.62 14.97
N LYS A 190 18.66 5.69 14.43
CA LYS A 190 18.88 7.09 14.88
C LYS A 190 17.60 7.94 14.78
N PRO A 191 16.66 7.85 15.73
CA PRO A 191 15.45 8.68 15.67
C PRO A 191 15.79 10.16 15.89
N LEU A 192 15.30 11.03 15.01
CA LEU A 192 15.29 12.49 15.23
C LEU A 192 14.11 12.83 16.15
N PRO A 193 14.31 13.48 17.30
CA PRO A 193 13.20 13.94 18.13
C PRO A 193 12.50 15.15 17.49
N ILE A 194 11.17 15.10 17.42
CA ILE A 194 10.33 16.09 16.73
C ILE A 194 9.27 16.64 17.70
N ILE A 195 9.07 17.95 17.67
CA ILE A 195 7.99 18.67 18.37
C ILE A 195 7.04 19.24 17.32
N PHE A 196 5.75 18.99 17.47
CA PHE A 196 4.72 19.63 16.67
C PHE A 196 4.11 20.82 17.41
N ILE A 197 3.94 21.94 16.71
CA ILE A 197 3.20 23.10 17.21
C ILE A 197 1.91 23.20 16.41
N THR A 198 0.78 22.94 17.08
CA THR A 198 -0.57 22.85 16.49
C THR A 198 -1.50 23.89 17.12
N GLY A 199 -2.49 24.35 16.35
CA GLY A 199 -3.37 25.46 16.75
C GLY A 199 -3.69 26.39 15.58
N ASP A 200 -3.98 27.66 15.89
CA ASP A 200 -4.17 28.69 14.85
C ASP A 200 -2.92 28.80 13.96
N PRO A 201 -3.03 28.80 12.62
CA PRO A 201 -1.88 28.77 11.73
C PRO A 201 -0.88 29.92 11.94
N MET A 202 -1.38 31.13 12.20
CA MET A 202 -0.53 32.31 12.37
C MET A 202 0.17 32.28 13.72
N ALA A 203 -0.56 31.93 14.78
CA ALA A 203 0.01 31.78 16.12
C ALA A 203 1.06 30.67 16.17
N CYS A 204 0.79 29.52 15.52
CA CYS A 204 1.71 28.39 15.51
C CYS A 204 3.02 28.72 14.82
N GLU A 205 2.97 29.45 13.70
CA GLU A 205 4.16 29.86 12.96
C GLU A 205 5.03 30.81 13.80
N MET A 206 4.42 31.77 14.49
CA MET A 206 5.12 32.70 15.38
C MET A 206 5.77 31.98 16.56
N VAL A 207 5.04 31.08 17.23
CA VAL A 207 5.56 30.33 18.38
C VAL A 207 6.70 29.41 17.94
N ALA A 208 6.55 28.71 16.80
CA ALA A 208 7.58 27.83 16.27
C ALA A 208 8.88 28.58 15.92
N SER A 209 8.75 29.74 15.27
CA SER A 209 9.89 30.61 14.95
C SER A 209 10.60 31.08 16.23
N TYR A 210 9.84 31.55 17.22
CA TYR A 210 10.42 32.04 18.47
C TYR A 210 11.11 30.93 19.29
N VAL A 211 10.47 29.77 19.44
CA VAL A 211 11.02 28.66 20.23
C VAL A 211 12.25 28.06 19.55
N SER A 212 12.21 27.92 18.22
CA SER A 212 13.34 27.37 17.46
C SER A 212 14.57 28.27 17.55
N GLU A 213 14.42 29.59 17.43
CA GLU A 213 15.50 30.54 17.63
C GLU A 213 16.05 30.48 19.06
N LYS A 214 15.16 30.55 20.06
CA LYS A 214 15.55 30.57 21.48
C LYS A 214 16.26 29.30 21.95
N LEU A 215 15.86 28.14 21.42
CA LEU A 215 16.43 26.84 21.79
C LEU A 215 17.45 26.31 20.77
N SER A 216 17.77 27.08 19.72
CA SER A 216 18.65 26.66 18.62
C SER A 216 18.21 25.33 17.99
N LEU A 217 16.90 25.17 17.78
CA LEU A 217 16.30 24.01 17.13
C LEU A 217 16.06 24.30 15.65
N SER A 218 15.95 23.25 14.84
CA SER A 218 15.55 23.40 13.44
C SER A 218 14.04 23.62 13.36
N HIS A 219 13.60 24.55 12.51
CA HIS A 219 12.17 24.83 12.29
C HIS A 219 11.78 24.51 10.85
N ILE A 220 10.75 23.67 10.71
CA ILE A 220 10.15 23.28 9.44
C ILE A 220 8.72 23.82 9.41
N SER A 221 8.45 24.76 8.51
CA SER A 221 7.10 25.30 8.30
C SER A 221 6.43 24.60 7.11
N VAL A 222 5.36 23.85 7.37
CA VAL A 222 4.65 23.14 6.31
C VAL A 222 4.03 24.10 5.30
N ASN A 223 3.46 25.21 5.76
CA ASN A 223 2.85 26.20 4.87
C ASN A 223 3.89 26.82 3.92
N LYS A 224 5.08 27.16 4.45
CA LYS A 224 6.17 27.70 3.64
C LYS A 224 6.69 26.67 2.63
N MET A 225 6.97 25.47 3.09
CA MET A 225 7.41 24.33 2.27
C MET A 225 6.42 24.05 1.12
N LEU A 226 5.12 23.99 1.40
CA LEU A 226 4.09 23.77 0.38
C LEU A 226 4.03 24.93 -0.63
N THR A 227 4.14 26.18 -0.16
CA THR A 227 4.13 27.36 -1.02
C THR A 227 5.34 27.40 -1.94
N GLU A 228 6.54 27.10 -1.42
CA GLU A 228 7.77 27.05 -2.21
C GLU A 228 7.69 25.96 -3.29
N LYS A 229 7.21 24.76 -2.94
CA LYS A 229 7.03 23.66 -3.91
C LYS A 229 5.92 23.92 -4.91
N ALA A 230 4.90 24.69 -4.53
CA ALA A 230 3.86 25.17 -5.45
C ALA A 230 4.34 26.28 -6.39
N GLN A 231 5.54 26.84 -6.19
CA GLN A 231 6.15 27.85 -7.06
C GLN A 231 7.31 27.30 -7.89
N ASP A 232 7.77 26.08 -7.60
CA ASP A 232 8.88 25.40 -8.27
C ASP A 232 8.37 24.52 -9.43
N PRO A 233 8.51 24.93 -10.70
CA PRO A 233 7.99 24.16 -11.84
C PRO A 233 8.71 22.83 -12.06
N GLU A 234 9.91 22.65 -11.51
CA GLU A 234 10.69 21.41 -11.60
C GLU A 234 10.20 20.37 -10.58
N TYR A 235 9.44 20.78 -9.57
CA TYR A 235 8.87 19.84 -8.62
C TYR A 235 7.75 19.03 -9.25
N ARG A 236 7.88 17.70 -9.22
CA ARG A 236 6.95 16.73 -9.84
C ARG A 236 5.47 16.99 -9.58
N HIS A 237 5.13 17.46 -8.37
CA HIS A 237 3.75 17.71 -7.94
C HIS A 237 3.37 19.19 -7.87
N HIS A 238 4.18 20.07 -8.45
CA HIS A 238 3.96 21.52 -8.51
C HIS A 238 2.52 21.89 -8.88
N GLY A 239 2.04 21.43 -10.03
CA GLY A 239 0.69 21.79 -10.50
C GLY A 239 -0.45 21.25 -9.62
N ILE A 240 -0.23 20.17 -8.85
CA ILE A 240 -1.21 19.72 -7.84
C ILE A 240 -1.21 20.68 -6.66
N LEU A 241 -0.04 21.04 -6.15
CA LEU A 241 0.10 21.96 -5.03
C LEU A 241 -0.45 23.34 -5.36
N GLU A 242 -0.09 23.90 -6.52
CA GLU A 242 -0.60 25.18 -7.02
C GLU A 242 -2.13 25.19 -7.01
N ARG A 243 -2.77 24.20 -7.66
CA ARG A 243 -4.24 24.11 -7.70
C ARG A 243 -4.86 23.93 -6.32
N CYS A 244 -4.26 23.14 -5.42
CA CYS A 244 -4.75 22.97 -4.06
C CYS A 244 -4.73 24.30 -3.30
N LEU A 245 -3.62 25.04 -3.36
CA LEU A 245 -3.47 26.32 -2.67
C LEU A 245 -4.39 27.40 -3.25
N GLU A 246 -4.46 27.52 -4.58
CA GLU A 246 -5.34 28.48 -5.26
C GLU A 246 -6.82 28.25 -4.95
N ARG A 247 -7.27 26.99 -5.01
CA ARG A 247 -8.68 26.61 -4.81
C ARG A 247 -9.03 26.34 -3.36
N ARG A 248 -8.06 26.43 -2.45
CA ARG A 248 -8.19 26.07 -1.02
C ARG A 248 -8.70 24.65 -0.83
N PHE A 249 -8.24 23.72 -1.67
CA PHE A 249 -8.42 22.29 -1.44
C PHE A 249 -7.34 21.80 -0.50
N GLU A 250 -7.68 20.80 0.31
CA GLU A 250 -6.70 20.12 1.14
C GLU A 250 -5.62 19.48 0.27
N VAL A 251 -4.37 19.67 0.67
CA VAL A 251 -3.24 18.97 0.05
C VAL A 251 -3.25 17.53 0.59
N PRO A 252 -3.11 16.50 -0.26
CA PRO A 252 -3.08 15.11 0.18
C PRO A 252 -2.03 14.88 1.28
N ALA A 253 -2.42 14.21 2.38
CA ALA A 253 -1.54 13.97 3.52
C ALA A 253 -0.23 13.28 3.12
N SER A 254 -0.30 12.32 2.19
CA SER A 254 0.86 11.58 1.67
C SER A 254 1.92 12.47 1.03
N LEU A 255 1.51 13.56 0.37
CA LEU A 255 2.38 14.53 -0.29
C LEU A 255 3.02 15.48 0.73
N ILE A 256 2.24 15.94 1.73
CA ILE A 256 2.76 16.76 2.83
C ILE A 256 3.84 15.99 3.60
N VAL A 257 3.56 14.73 3.92
CA VAL A 257 4.46 13.87 4.67
C VAL A 257 5.74 13.54 3.88
N GLU A 258 5.65 13.31 2.57
CA GLU A 258 6.84 13.11 1.72
C GLU A 258 7.77 14.32 1.75
N LEU A 259 7.21 15.52 1.59
CA LEU A 259 7.99 16.76 1.66
C LEU A 259 8.59 16.98 3.05
N LEU A 260 7.79 16.78 4.10
CA LEU A 260 8.26 16.85 5.48
C LEU A 260 9.41 15.87 5.76
N GLU A 261 9.32 14.63 5.26
CA GLU A 261 10.38 13.63 5.44
C GLU A 261 11.70 14.12 4.82
N ASN A 262 11.65 14.78 3.67
CA ASN A 262 12.84 15.33 3.01
C ASN A 262 13.45 16.50 3.80
N GLU A 263 12.63 17.41 4.31
CA GLU A 263 13.07 18.51 5.18
C GLU A 263 13.70 17.97 6.48
N ILE A 264 13.07 16.97 7.10
CA ILE A 264 13.58 16.31 8.31
C ILE A 264 14.94 15.64 8.06
N LYS A 265 15.12 14.98 6.91
CA LYS A 265 16.42 14.41 6.52
C LYS A 265 17.49 15.48 6.32
N ALA A 266 17.11 16.63 5.75
CA ALA A 266 18.03 17.74 5.49
C ALA A 266 18.52 18.41 6.78
N VAL A 267 17.74 18.37 7.87
CA VAL A 267 18.14 18.91 9.18
C VAL A 267 19.45 18.29 9.67
N GLY A 268 19.62 16.96 9.56
CA GLY A 268 20.85 16.24 9.90
C GLY A 268 21.28 16.31 11.38
N GLY A 269 21.63 15.17 11.99
CA GLY A 269 22.20 15.13 13.35
C GLY A 269 21.18 14.94 14.48
N ARG A 270 21.60 15.18 15.73
CA ARG A 270 20.83 14.90 16.97
C ARG A 270 20.04 16.11 17.51
N SER A 271 20.02 17.23 16.80
CA SER A 271 19.25 18.43 17.19
C SER A 271 17.76 18.21 16.93
N TRP A 272 16.90 18.64 17.84
CA TRP A 272 15.46 18.48 17.69
C TRP A 272 14.93 19.34 16.53
N ALA A 273 13.84 18.87 15.90
CA ALA A 273 13.11 19.65 14.91
C ALA A 273 11.74 20.07 15.45
N ILE A 274 11.36 21.32 15.21
CA ILE A 274 10.03 21.87 15.44
C ILE A 274 9.31 21.93 14.09
N ILE A 275 8.07 21.43 14.04
CA ILE A 275 7.22 21.48 12.85
C ILE A 275 5.97 22.29 13.15
N SER A 276 5.69 23.31 12.31
CA SER A 276 4.47 24.12 12.37
C SER A 276 3.55 23.85 11.17
N GLY A 277 2.24 24.06 11.37
CA GLY A 277 1.21 23.84 10.33
C GLY A 277 0.89 22.36 10.08
N PHE A 278 1.30 21.48 11.01
CA PHE A 278 1.12 20.04 10.94
C PHE A 278 1.19 19.39 12.34
N PRO A 279 0.43 18.32 12.60
CA PRO A 279 -0.65 17.78 11.77
C PRO A 279 -1.94 18.61 11.91
N ASN A 280 -2.71 18.71 10.82
CA ASN A 280 -4.03 19.36 10.81
C ASN A 280 -5.20 18.38 11.01
N GLY A 281 -4.90 17.10 11.21
CA GLY A 281 -5.88 16.03 11.41
C GLY A 281 -5.22 14.69 11.75
N THR A 282 -6.04 13.71 12.14
CA THR A 282 -5.57 12.37 12.51
C THR A 282 -4.97 11.60 11.34
N GLU A 283 -5.47 11.82 10.12
CA GLU A 283 -4.95 11.20 8.90
C GLU A 283 -3.49 11.62 8.62
N GLN A 284 -3.20 12.92 8.71
CA GLN A 284 -1.84 13.44 8.55
C GLN A 284 -0.90 12.85 9.59
N LEU A 285 -1.31 12.81 10.86
CA LEU A 285 -0.49 12.23 11.92
C LEU A 285 -0.22 10.74 11.67
N ALA A 286 -1.22 9.97 11.24
CA ALA A 286 -1.08 8.55 10.94
C ALA A 286 -0.14 8.30 9.75
N GLU A 287 -0.24 9.09 8.68
CA GLU A 287 0.64 8.98 7.51
C GLU A 287 2.09 9.37 7.86
N PHE A 288 2.27 10.41 8.67
CA PHE A 288 3.59 10.84 9.14
C PHE A 288 4.25 9.80 10.02
N GLN A 289 3.50 9.23 10.92
CA GLN A 289 3.93 8.11 11.75
C GLN A 289 4.35 6.90 10.90
N LYS A 290 3.59 6.56 9.86
CA LYS A 290 3.93 5.46 8.95
C LYS A 290 5.26 5.69 8.21
N LYS A 291 5.52 6.90 7.74
CA LYS A 291 6.69 7.22 6.88
C LYS A 291 7.92 7.68 7.64
N VAL A 292 7.75 8.43 8.73
CA VAL A 292 8.83 9.01 9.51
C VAL A 292 9.00 8.17 10.77
N SER A 293 10.08 7.38 10.83
CA SER A 293 10.43 6.57 12.01
C SER A 293 10.82 7.49 13.17
N ILE A 294 9.92 7.67 14.14
CA ILE A 294 10.18 8.55 15.29
C ILE A 294 9.95 7.78 16.57
N SER A 295 10.90 7.93 17.50
CA SER A 295 10.58 7.92 18.92
C SER A 295 9.83 9.22 19.24
N ALA A 296 8.56 9.34 18.81
CA ALA A 296 7.82 10.60 18.95
C ALA A 296 7.26 10.69 20.37
N ARG A 297 7.67 11.70 21.13
CA ARG A 297 6.86 12.20 22.25
C ARG A 297 6.00 13.32 21.70
N LEU A 298 4.68 13.09 21.58
CA LEU A 298 3.73 14.16 21.32
C LEU A 298 3.63 15.04 22.57
N HIS A 299 3.82 16.35 22.41
CA HIS A 299 3.50 17.35 23.43
C HIS A 299 2.41 18.25 22.87
N ASN A 300 1.22 18.19 23.48
CA ASN A 300 0.07 18.98 23.09
C ASN A 300 0.02 20.24 23.95
N ILE A 301 0.29 21.40 23.35
CA ILE A 301 0.29 22.69 24.06
C ILE A 301 -1.12 23.07 24.55
N LYS A 302 -2.20 22.44 24.05
CA LYS A 302 -3.56 22.73 24.52
C LYS A 302 -3.84 22.27 25.97
N ASP A 303 -3.05 21.36 26.51
CA ASP A 303 -3.29 20.81 27.86
C ASP A 303 -2.36 21.43 28.94
N ASP A 304 -1.36 22.23 28.55
CA ASP A 304 -0.46 22.92 29.49
C ASP A 304 -0.86 24.40 29.63
N THR A 305 -1.83 24.67 30.50
CA THR A 305 -2.07 26.01 31.04
C THR A 305 -1.04 26.46 32.08
N ASP A 306 0.06 25.72 32.27
CA ASP A 306 1.08 26.00 33.29
C ASP A 306 2.48 26.29 32.73
N LEU A 307 2.56 27.06 31.63
CA LEU A 307 3.80 27.70 31.19
C LEU A 307 3.57 29.20 30.95
N ILE A 308 3.39 29.93 32.06
CA ILE A 308 3.69 31.36 32.20
C ILE A 308 4.79 31.49 33.26
#